data_AF-A0A497QV35-F1
#
_entry.id   AF-A0A497QV35-F1
#
_cell.length_a   1.000
_cell.length_b   1.000
_cell.length_c   1.000
_cell.angle_alpha   90.00
_cell.angle_beta   90.00
_cell.angle_gamma   90.00
#
_symmetry.space_group_name_H-M   'P 1'
#
loop_
_entity.id
_entity.type
_entity.pdbx_description
1 polymer ?
#
loop_
_entity_poly.entity_id
_entity_poly.type
_entity_poly.pdbx_seq_one_letter_code
_entity_poly.pdbx_strand_id
1 'polypeptide(L)'
;FVVLIVFLYFGLDWIGAFEFLEILVRDNSSWLLQVIWGYDSSDIVAAYFQRVDQDPLKPGNVFFGQPYFPGIDLATYPRILLIIRACTGMEAGALLMALILVTPAKWQKKLGATVTNFLMMHIGNTFRVAFHFWYTQHLYIKYIDLGMASDAAADKAFFLAHDSLSKVFGFVGIVIFTLVIERQGVRIVSTFGAWIDSFVDSMQRVTKNVETNAYYFKARVSYEELAQADETIPSRVEIIDKINYYPRQEIENNKWKFFTNTFVVFALIAGGLAIIGLIPQINQGIGVSSDALALKMGARFDERTKLGTFWWLSVVENVNQRNFVISILTSGVLVFSLMMAGILVTPASWKNRGIAMAITPVIIFPLNILHLGFNKWATWKVANGPFENNRPLLYLNLADIVKVWIPLFFWVGVVILLLYLYKKLQVNFFAVIWAWLHQITFTLGWLIGIKERPGAKKKEEQAEVSDANARK
;
A
#
# COMPACT_ATOMS: atom_id res chain seq x y z
N PHE A 1 5.60 12.62 -12.31
CA PHE A 1 5.40 12.74 -10.85
C PHE A 1 6.15 11.67 -10.07
N VAL A 2 5.80 10.38 -10.18
CA VAL A 2 6.49 9.28 -9.45
C VAL A 2 8.01 9.27 -9.65
N VAL A 3 8.48 9.37 -10.90
CA VAL A 3 9.91 9.46 -11.22
C VAL A 3 10.59 10.65 -10.52
N LEU A 4 9.90 11.80 -10.44
CA LEU A 4 10.44 12.99 -9.76
C LEU A 4 10.49 12.79 -8.24
N ILE A 5 9.50 12.14 -7.63
CA ILE A 5 9.55 11.81 -6.19
C ILE A 5 10.76 10.93 -5.89
N VAL A 6 10.92 9.85 -6.66
CA VAL A 6 12.05 8.92 -6.51
C VAL A 6 13.37 9.66 -6.69
N PHE A 7 13.50 10.48 -7.75
CA PHE A 7 14.70 11.25 -8.00
C PHE A 7 15.00 12.28 -6.90
N LEU A 8 14.00 13.03 -6.43
CA LEU A 8 14.19 14.04 -5.40
C LEU A 8 14.48 13.39 -4.05
N TYR A 9 13.80 12.31 -3.69
CA TYR A 9 14.04 11.61 -2.44
C TYR A 9 15.44 10.99 -2.40
N PHE A 10 15.77 10.12 -3.35
CA PHE A 10 17.07 9.45 -3.35
C PHE A 10 18.22 10.36 -3.77
N GLY A 11 17.98 11.33 -4.65
CA GLY A 11 19.00 12.26 -5.12
C GLY A 11 19.41 13.26 -4.05
N LEU A 12 18.45 13.85 -3.32
CA LEU A 12 18.76 14.76 -2.21
C LEU A 12 19.41 14.02 -1.03
N ASP A 13 19.00 12.78 -0.79
CA ASP A 13 19.64 11.91 0.21
C ASP A 13 21.12 11.66 -0.16
N TRP A 14 21.38 11.33 -1.42
CA TRP A 14 22.73 10.99 -1.87
C TRP A 14 23.71 12.17 -1.75
N ILE A 15 23.26 13.41 -1.97
CA ILE A 15 24.11 14.59 -1.82
C ILE A 15 24.21 15.09 -0.35
N GLY A 16 23.64 14.37 0.61
CA GLY A 16 23.71 14.72 2.04
C GLY A 16 22.81 15.90 2.45
N ALA A 17 21.87 16.33 1.60
CA ALA A 17 20.97 17.44 1.92
C ALA A 17 20.04 17.11 3.11
N PHE A 18 19.74 15.82 3.30
CA PHE A 18 18.90 15.33 4.38
C PHE A 18 19.61 15.34 5.73
N GLU A 19 20.87 14.87 5.78
CA GLU A 19 21.69 14.92 6.99
C GLU A 19 21.91 16.38 7.44
N PHE A 20 22.17 17.28 6.50
CA PHE A 20 22.27 18.71 6.80
C PHE A 20 20.99 19.27 7.45
N LEU A 21 19.81 18.90 6.93
CA LEU A 21 18.54 19.35 7.48
C LEU A 21 18.28 18.77 8.87
N GLU A 22 18.64 17.51 9.11
CA GLU A 22 18.48 16.85 10.42
C GLU A 22 19.34 17.53 11.51
N ILE A 23 20.59 17.88 11.20
CA ILE A 23 21.47 18.63 12.11
C ILE A 23 20.86 20.00 12.43
N LEU A 24 20.41 20.71 11.39
CA LEU A 24 19.88 22.06 11.53
C LEU A 24 18.55 22.06 12.33
N VAL A 25 17.70 21.05 12.13
CA VAL A 25 16.50 20.83 12.95
C VAL A 25 16.86 20.48 14.39
N ARG A 26 17.84 19.61 14.64
CA ARG A 26 18.31 19.27 16.00
C ARG A 26 18.70 20.51 16.79
N ASP A 27 19.62 21.30 16.21
CA ASP A 27 20.22 22.43 16.91
C ASP A 27 19.16 23.51 17.20
N ASN A 28 18.30 23.80 16.22
CA ASN A 28 17.23 24.77 16.40
C ASN A 28 16.11 24.25 17.33
N SER A 29 15.85 22.95 17.36
CA SER A 29 14.89 22.36 18.32
C SER A 29 15.43 22.42 19.75
N SER A 30 16.72 22.12 19.95
CA SER A 30 17.40 22.31 21.24
C SER A 30 17.31 23.76 21.70
N TRP A 31 17.59 24.71 20.80
CA TRP A 31 17.44 26.13 21.08
C TRP A 31 16.01 26.52 21.45
N LEU A 32 15.00 26.02 20.74
CA LEU A 32 13.59 26.27 21.08
C LEU A 32 13.20 25.70 22.45
N LEU A 33 13.68 24.51 22.81
CA LEU A 33 13.45 23.90 24.13
C LEU A 33 13.97 24.81 25.26
N GLN A 34 15.13 25.43 25.06
CA GLN A 34 15.70 26.39 26.02
C GLN A 34 14.87 27.68 26.07
N VAL A 35 14.62 28.30 24.92
CA VAL A 35 14.03 29.66 24.86
C VAL A 35 12.54 29.69 25.18
N ILE A 36 11.76 28.74 24.66
CA ILE A 36 10.30 28.73 24.82
C ILE A 36 9.89 27.94 26.06
N TRP A 37 10.53 26.80 26.31
CA TRP A 37 10.13 25.86 27.34
C TRP A 37 11.02 25.86 28.58
N GLY A 38 12.02 26.74 28.63
CA GLY A 38 12.81 27.02 29.84
C GLY A 38 13.71 25.89 30.30
N TYR A 39 14.11 24.99 29.39
CA TYR A 39 15.07 23.94 29.72
C TYR A 39 16.44 24.56 29.98
N ASP A 40 17.14 24.05 31.00
CA ASP A 40 18.53 24.42 31.20
C ASP A 40 19.39 23.82 30.07
N SER A 41 20.37 24.60 29.64
CA SER A 41 21.38 24.18 28.67
C SER A 41 22.18 22.96 29.14
N SER A 42 22.33 22.77 30.46
CA SER A 42 22.96 21.58 31.04
C SER A 42 22.12 20.31 30.93
N ASP A 43 20.80 20.46 30.79
CA ASP A 43 19.84 19.35 30.80
C ASP A 43 19.53 18.82 29.39
N ILE A 44 20.10 19.48 28.37
CA ILE A 44 19.94 19.12 26.96
C ILE A 44 21.31 18.83 26.36
N VAL A 45 21.52 17.58 25.95
CA VAL A 45 22.71 17.19 25.18
C VAL A 45 22.31 16.96 23.73
N ALA A 46 22.55 17.98 22.89
CA ALA A 46 22.44 17.86 21.44
C ALA A 46 23.76 17.32 20.88
N ALA A 47 23.76 16.06 20.45
CA ALA A 47 24.94 15.39 19.95
C ALA A 47 24.59 14.49 18.78
N TYR A 48 25.60 13.76 18.30
CA TYR A 48 25.37 12.58 17.50
C TYR A 48 25.36 11.37 18.41
N PHE A 49 24.39 10.49 18.18
CA PHE A 49 24.22 9.28 18.97
C PHE A 49 24.37 8.06 18.08
N GLN A 50 24.81 6.96 18.70
CA GLN A 50 24.78 5.66 18.06
C GLN A 50 23.33 5.24 17.90
N ARG A 51 22.94 4.91 16.67
CA ARG A 51 21.70 4.21 16.40
C ARG A 51 21.97 2.72 16.44
N VAL A 52 21.01 1.98 16.99
CA VAL A 52 21.01 0.53 17.02
C VAL A 52 19.64 0.12 16.51
N ASP A 53 19.61 -0.41 15.30
CA ASP A 53 18.39 -0.98 14.73
C ASP A 53 18.46 -2.49 14.78
N GLN A 54 17.31 -3.15 14.84
CA GLN A 54 17.27 -4.59 14.58
C GLN A 54 17.65 -4.83 13.12
N ASP A 55 18.55 -5.78 12.87
CA ASP A 55 18.93 -6.11 11.50
C ASP A 55 17.73 -6.77 10.81
N PRO A 56 17.19 -6.17 9.73
CA PRO A 56 16.07 -6.77 9.03
C PRO A 56 16.49 -8.12 8.44
N LEU A 57 17.74 -8.30 8.03
CA LEU A 57 18.26 -9.49 7.36
C LEU A 57 18.98 -10.47 8.28
N LYS A 58 19.28 -10.18 9.56
CA LYS A 58 20.05 -11.07 10.46
C LYS A 58 19.49 -11.04 11.88
N PRO A 59 19.69 -12.09 12.72
CA PRO A 59 19.45 -11.99 14.16
C PRO A 59 20.58 -11.16 14.74
N GLY A 60 20.20 -10.04 15.31
CA GLY A 60 21.14 -9.09 15.88
C GLY A 60 20.72 -7.67 15.59
N ASN A 61 21.62 -6.76 15.89
CA ASN A 61 21.42 -5.35 15.65
C ASN A 61 22.41 -4.87 14.60
N VAL A 62 21.95 -3.98 13.73
CA VAL A 62 22.83 -3.14 12.91
C VAL A 62 23.34 -2.03 13.82
N PHE A 63 24.63 -2.07 14.11
CA PHE A 63 25.30 -1.01 14.83
C PHE A 63 25.82 0.01 13.84
N PHE A 64 25.38 1.24 14.00
CA PHE A 64 25.92 2.35 13.26
C PHE A 64 27.21 2.76 14.00
N GLY A 65 28.34 2.17 13.58
CA GLY A 65 29.61 2.11 14.33
C GLY A 65 30.30 3.44 14.63
N GLN A 66 29.76 4.58 14.19
CA GLN A 66 30.12 5.92 14.63
C GLN A 66 28.83 6.70 14.91
N PRO A 67 28.84 7.74 15.77
CA PRO A 67 27.64 8.52 16.06
C PRO A 67 27.22 9.29 14.79
N TYR A 68 26.25 8.75 14.06
CA TYR A 68 25.79 9.29 12.76
C TYR A 68 24.44 9.98 12.85
N PHE A 69 23.71 9.86 13.95
CA PHE A 69 22.34 10.36 14.02
C PHE A 69 22.26 11.57 14.94
N PRO A 70 21.79 12.71 14.44
CA PRO A 70 21.50 13.84 15.30
C PRO A 70 20.38 13.44 16.26
N GLY A 71 20.57 13.71 17.54
CA GLY A 71 19.58 13.44 18.57
C GLY A 71 19.67 14.42 19.70
N ILE A 72 18.75 14.30 20.64
CA ILE A 72 18.71 15.09 21.86
C ILE A 72 18.54 14.13 23.05
N ASP A 73 19.45 14.22 24.01
CA ASP A 73 19.28 13.59 25.32
C ASP A 73 18.75 14.63 26.31
N LEU A 74 17.74 14.26 27.09
CA LEU A 74 17.06 15.12 28.05
C LEU A 74 17.28 14.53 29.43
N ALA A 75 17.92 15.28 30.34
CA ALA A 75 18.39 14.75 31.62
C ALA A 75 17.33 14.05 32.49
N THR A 76 16.05 14.40 32.33
CA THR A 76 14.94 13.85 33.12
C THR A 76 14.15 12.76 32.39
N TYR A 77 14.43 12.49 31.11
CA TYR A 77 13.77 11.44 30.34
C TYR A 77 14.75 10.27 30.13
N PRO A 78 14.35 9.02 30.41
CA PRO A 78 15.31 7.90 30.50
C PRO A 78 15.83 7.38 29.16
N ARG A 79 15.53 8.05 28.03
CA ARG A 79 15.88 7.57 26.68
C ARG A 79 16.36 8.70 25.78
N ILE A 80 17.33 8.39 24.94
CA ILE A 80 17.83 9.30 23.90
C ILE A 80 16.77 9.45 22.81
N LEU A 81 16.46 10.70 22.45
CA LEU A 81 15.50 11.01 21.40
C LEU A 81 16.24 11.31 20.09
N LEU A 82 16.30 10.29 19.21
CA LEU A 82 16.93 10.42 17.89
C LEU A 82 16.03 11.19 16.93
N ILE A 83 16.63 12.10 16.15
CA ILE A 83 15.95 12.79 15.06
C ILE A 83 16.22 12.01 13.77
N ILE A 84 15.24 11.22 13.36
CA ILE A 84 15.31 10.42 12.14
C ILE A 84 14.62 11.12 10.96
N ARG A 85 14.87 10.64 9.74
CA ARG A 85 14.32 11.18 8.48
C ARG A 85 12.80 11.40 8.46
N ALA A 86 12.06 10.54 9.16
CA ALA A 86 10.61 10.66 9.29
C ALA A 86 10.20 11.87 10.15
N CYS A 87 11.03 12.23 11.14
CA CYS A 87 10.80 13.36 12.05
C CYS A 87 11.08 14.71 11.40
N THR A 88 11.90 14.75 10.35
CA THR A 88 12.21 15.96 9.56
C THR A 88 11.30 16.14 8.34
N GLY A 89 10.26 15.32 8.18
CA GLY A 89 9.24 15.50 7.15
C GLY A 89 9.79 15.49 5.71
N MET A 90 10.96 14.89 5.48
CA MET A 90 11.68 14.98 4.20
C MET A 90 11.00 14.21 3.08
N GLU A 91 10.30 13.12 3.39
CA GLU A 91 9.45 12.40 2.44
C GLU A 91 8.31 13.28 1.93
N ALA A 92 7.59 13.92 2.86
CA ALA A 92 6.53 14.87 2.52
C ALA A 92 7.08 16.08 1.77
N GLY A 93 8.28 16.54 2.14
CA GLY A 93 9.01 17.60 1.47
C GLY A 93 9.35 17.31 0.02
N ALA A 94 9.96 16.15 -0.24
CA ALA A 94 10.29 15.69 -1.59
C ALA A 94 9.03 15.50 -2.44
N LEU A 95 7.94 15.00 -1.83
CA LEU A 95 6.65 14.89 -2.47
C LEU A 95 6.07 16.26 -2.86
N LEU A 96 6.12 17.24 -1.96
CA LEU A 96 5.68 18.62 -2.23
C LEU A 96 6.54 19.29 -3.29
N MET A 97 7.86 19.07 -3.30
CA MET A 97 8.74 19.57 -4.36
C MET A 97 8.39 18.95 -5.72
N ALA A 98 8.16 17.63 -5.75
CA ALA A 98 7.70 16.96 -6.96
C ALA A 98 6.36 17.55 -7.45
N LEU A 99 5.44 17.87 -6.53
CA LEU A 99 4.16 18.52 -6.84
C LEU A 99 4.37 19.93 -7.41
N ILE A 100 5.19 20.77 -6.76
CA ILE A 100 5.52 22.12 -7.23
C ILE A 100 6.08 22.10 -8.65
N LEU A 101 6.97 21.15 -8.94
CA LEU A 101 7.61 21.03 -10.25
C LEU A 101 6.63 20.60 -11.34
N VAL A 102 5.67 19.73 -11.06
CA VAL A 102 4.67 19.29 -12.05
C VAL A 102 3.48 20.24 -12.17
N THR A 103 3.19 21.06 -11.16
CA THR A 103 2.13 22.07 -11.24
C THR A 103 2.43 23.08 -12.36
N PRO A 104 1.47 23.41 -13.24
CA PRO A 104 1.66 24.43 -14.27
C PRO A 104 1.88 25.83 -13.66
N ALA A 105 3.10 26.35 -13.72
CA ALA A 105 3.48 27.68 -13.25
C ALA A 105 4.78 28.16 -13.91
N LYS A 106 5.04 29.47 -13.89
CA LYS A 106 6.32 30.03 -14.36
C LYS A 106 7.48 29.49 -13.52
N TRP A 107 8.63 29.23 -14.13
CA TRP A 107 9.79 28.64 -13.45
C TRP A 107 10.25 29.44 -12.22
N GLN A 108 10.24 30.77 -12.31
CA GLN A 108 10.56 31.67 -11.19
C GLN A 108 9.66 31.43 -9.96
N LYS A 109 8.35 31.22 -10.19
CA LYS A 109 7.40 30.92 -9.12
C LYS A 109 7.60 29.53 -8.54
N LYS A 110 7.97 28.55 -9.37
CA LYS A 110 8.32 27.19 -8.92
C LYS A 110 9.57 27.19 -8.05
N LEU A 111 10.59 27.95 -8.44
CA LEU A 111 11.80 28.12 -7.64
C LEU A 111 11.47 28.76 -6.29
N GLY A 112 10.73 29.86 -6.29
CA GLY A 112 10.27 30.53 -5.07
C GLY A 112 9.46 29.59 -4.17
N ALA A 113 8.49 28.86 -4.73
CA ALA A 113 7.72 27.83 -4.02
C ALA A 113 8.59 26.72 -3.44
N THR A 114 9.64 26.28 -4.15
CA THR A 114 10.57 25.24 -3.68
C THR A 114 11.39 25.73 -2.50
N VAL A 115 11.92 26.97 -2.56
CA VAL A 115 12.63 27.60 -1.45
C VAL A 115 11.71 27.79 -0.25
N THR A 116 10.49 28.29 -0.48
CA THR A 116 9.47 28.42 0.57
C THR A 116 9.14 27.07 1.19
N ASN A 117 9.03 26.00 0.39
CA ASN A 117 8.81 24.64 0.90
C ASN A 117 9.96 24.19 1.81
N PHE A 118 11.23 24.39 1.41
CA PHE A 118 12.38 24.09 2.26
C PHE A 118 12.37 24.87 3.58
N LEU A 119 12.07 26.18 3.53
CA LEU A 119 11.96 27.01 4.74
C LEU A 119 10.83 26.54 5.66
N MET A 120 9.65 26.26 5.11
CA MET A 120 8.50 25.79 5.88
C MET A 120 8.75 24.40 6.48
N MET A 121 9.41 23.50 5.74
CA MET A 121 9.86 22.23 6.28
C MET A 121 10.83 22.45 7.44
N HIS A 122 11.83 23.30 7.27
CA HIS A 122 12.78 23.56 8.34
C HIS A 122 12.09 24.10 9.60
N ILE A 123 11.35 25.21 9.47
CA ILE A 123 10.67 25.86 10.60
C ILE A 123 9.65 24.91 11.23
N GLY A 124 8.79 24.31 10.41
CA GLY A 124 7.72 23.43 10.85
C GLY A 124 8.24 22.21 11.61
N ASN A 125 9.27 21.54 11.10
CA ASN A 125 9.85 20.38 11.76
C ASN A 125 10.63 20.77 13.02
N THR A 126 11.28 21.93 13.05
CA THR A 126 11.96 22.43 14.25
C THR A 126 10.96 22.61 15.40
N PHE A 127 9.83 23.28 15.14
CA PHE A 127 8.75 23.43 16.13
C PHE A 127 8.13 22.09 16.50
N ARG A 128 7.86 21.23 15.52
CA ARG A 128 7.27 19.91 15.73
C ARG A 128 8.15 19.04 16.63
N VAL A 129 9.45 18.95 16.35
CA VAL A 129 10.40 18.13 17.13
C VAL A 129 10.55 18.70 18.54
N ALA A 130 10.77 20.01 18.69
CA ALA A 130 10.87 20.64 20.00
C ALA A 130 9.59 20.43 20.84
N PHE A 131 8.42 20.64 20.23
CA PHE A 131 7.15 20.40 20.91
C PHE A 131 6.97 18.94 21.31
N HIS A 132 7.28 17.96 20.45
CA HIS A 132 7.15 16.56 20.81
C HIS A 132 8.09 16.16 21.94
N PHE A 133 9.32 16.65 21.96
CA PHE A 133 10.28 16.34 23.00
C PHE A 133 9.84 16.93 24.34
N TRP A 134 9.44 18.21 24.33
CA TRP A 134 8.85 18.86 25.49
C TRP A 134 7.62 18.09 26.01
N TYR A 135 6.68 17.75 25.13
CA TYR A 135 5.43 17.12 25.52
C TYR A 135 5.63 15.68 25.98
N THR A 136 6.59 14.95 25.39
CA THR A 136 7.00 13.61 25.83
C THR A 136 7.53 13.67 27.26
N GLN A 137 8.45 14.59 27.57
CA GLN A 137 8.96 14.74 28.93
C GLN A 137 7.87 15.19 29.90
N HIS A 138 7.01 16.14 29.50
CA HIS A 138 5.90 16.60 30.34
C HIS A 138 4.94 15.46 30.71
N LEU A 139 4.57 14.63 29.74
CA LEU A 139 3.74 13.44 29.98
C LEU A 139 4.46 12.39 30.81
N TYR A 140 5.76 12.19 30.58
CA TYR A 140 6.57 11.24 31.34
C TYR A 140 6.56 11.59 32.84
N ILE A 141 6.93 12.83 33.19
CA ILE A 141 6.92 13.31 34.58
C ILE A 141 5.54 13.11 35.21
N LYS A 142 4.47 13.51 34.49
CA LYS A 142 3.10 13.33 34.95
C LYS A 142 2.73 11.86 35.19
N TYR A 143 3.20 10.93 34.36
CA TYR A 143 2.91 9.50 34.54
C TYR A 143 3.71 8.89 35.68
N ILE A 144 4.95 9.33 35.90
CA ILE A 144 5.73 8.96 37.09
C ILE A 144 5.01 9.43 38.36
N ASP A 145 4.54 10.68 38.39
CA ASP A 145 3.79 11.24 39.53
C ASP A 145 2.49 10.48 39.83
N LEU A 146 1.90 9.85 38.81
CA LEU A 146 0.72 8.99 38.93
C LEU A 146 1.05 7.54 39.35
N GLY A 147 2.32 7.25 39.67
CA GLY A 147 2.78 5.94 40.14
C GLY A 147 3.01 4.90 39.04
N MET A 148 3.16 5.32 37.78
CA MET A 148 3.46 4.41 36.69
C MET A 148 4.95 4.01 36.71
N ALA A 149 5.25 2.74 36.40
CA ALA A 149 6.63 2.29 36.24
C ALA A 149 7.35 3.07 35.13
N SER A 150 8.63 3.38 35.33
CA SER A 150 9.40 4.28 34.45
C SER A 150 9.38 3.88 32.98
N ASP A 151 9.60 2.60 32.67
CA ASP A 151 9.57 2.12 31.27
C ASP A 151 8.19 2.28 30.63
N ALA A 152 7.13 1.91 31.37
CA ALA A 152 5.76 2.03 30.89
C ALA A 152 5.33 3.51 30.72
N ALA A 153 5.79 4.39 31.63
CA ALA A 153 5.57 5.82 31.55
C ALA A 153 6.27 6.42 30.33
N ALA A 154 7.52 6.02 30.07
CA ALA A 154 8.31 6.48 28.93
C ALA A 154 7.69 6.06 27.60
N ASP A 155 7.27 4.78 27.47
CA ASP A 155 6.59 4.26 26.28
C ASP A 155 5.26 4.98 26.03
N LYS A 156 4.44 5.15 27.08
CA LYS A 156 3.12 5.77 26.95
C LYS A 156 3.21 7.26 26.62
N ALA A 157 4.15 7.97 27.25
CA ALA A 157 4.43 9.37 26.95
C ALA A 157 4.87 9.55 25.50
N PHE A 158 5.81 8.72 25.03
CA PHE A 158 6.28 8.76 23.65
C PHE A 158 5.16 8.43 22.66
N PHE A 159 4.38 7.37 22.90
CA PHE A 159 3.27 6.99 22.01
C PHE A 159 2.22 8.11 21.86
N LEU A 160 1.88 8.81 22.94
CA LEU A 160 0.88 9.88 22.87
C LEU A 160 1.43 11.14 22.21
N ALA A 161 2.63 11.56 22.60
CA ALA A 161 3.26 12.75 22.06
C ALA A 161 3.69 12.55 20.60
N HIS A 162 4.46 11.49 20.32
CA HIS A 162 4.99 11.22 19.00
C HIS A 162 3.99 10.50 18.08
N ASP A 163 3.39 9.38 18.46
CA ASP A 163 2.66 8.56 17.46
C ASP A 163 1.21 9.01 17.21
N SER A 164 0.56 9.56 18.25
CA SER A 164 -0.83 9.99 18.18
C SER A 164 -0.94 11.45 17.74
N LEU A 165 -0.29 12.34 18.48
CA LEU A 165 -0.42 13.78 18.29
C LEU A 165 0.33 14.30 17.05
N SER A 166 1.45 13.66 16.67
CA SER A 166 2.18 14.08 15.47
C SER A 166 1.42 13.90 14.17
N LYS A 167 0.43 12.99 14.12
CA LYS A 167 -0.46 12.83 12.95
C LYS A 167 -1.32 14.07 12.75
N VAL A 168 -1.87 14.63 13.83
CA VAL A 168 -2.70 15.83 13.80
C VAL A 168 -1.85 17.05 13.41
N PHE A 169 -0.69 17.23 14.06
CA PHE A 169 0.24 18.32 13.71
C PHE A 169 0.76 18.20 12.29
N GLY A 170 1.08 16.98 11.84
CA GLY A 170 1.50 16.72 10.47
C GLY A 170 0.43 17.11 9.46
N PHE A 171 -0.83 16.74 9.70
CA PHE A 171 -1.95 17.11 8.83
C PHE A 171 -2.17 18.63 8.78
N VAL A 172 -2.28 19.29 9.92
CA VAL A 172 -2.47 20.75 10.00
C VAL A 172 -1.28 21.49 9.36
N GLY A 173 -0.06 21.03 9.65
CA GLY A 173 1.16 21.56 9.07
C GLY A 173 1.16 21.50 7.54
N ILE A 174 0.81 20.33 6.95
CA ILE A 174 0.72 20.17 5.50
C ILE A 174 -0.30 21.14 4.88
N VAL A 175 -1.46 21.34 5.53
CA VAL A 175 -2.47 22.29 5.04
C VAL A 175 -1.91 23.71 5.03
N ILE A 176 -1.31 24.17 6.13
CA ILE A 176 -0.72 25.51 6.24
C ILE A 176 0.42 25.68 5.21
N PHE A 177 1.31 24.70 5.08
CA PHE A 177 2.44 24.76 4.16
C PHE A 177 1.95 24.84 2.72
N THR A 178 0.94 24.05 2.37
CA THR A 178 0.33 24.09 1.04
C THR A 178 -0.22 25.48 0.75
N LEU A 179 -0.98 26.09 1.67
CA LEU A 179 -1.51 27.44 1.50
C LEU A 179 -0.42 28.50 1.33
N VAL A 180 0.67 28.41 2.10
CA VAL A 180 1.80 29.35 2.01
C VAL A 180 2.54 29.19 0.67
N ILE A 181 2.71 27.95 0.19
CA ILE A 181 3.30 27.67 -1.12
C ILE A 181 2.40 28.18 -2.25
N GLU A 182 1.08 28.00 -2.15
CA GLU A 182 0.13 28.47 -3.16
C GLU A 182 0.15 30.00 -3.33
N ARG A 183 0.45 30.75 -2.27
CA ARG A 183 0.65 32.21 -2.34
C ARG A 183 1.81 32.62 -3.25
N GLN A 184 2.77 31.74 -3.51
CA GLN A 184 3.83 31.96 -4.52
C GLN A 184 3.31 31.85 -5.97
N GLY A 185 2.02 31.55 -6.14
CA GLY A 185 1.36 31.42 -7.44
C GLY A 185 1.54 30.04 -8.09
N VAL A 186 1.81 29.01 -7.28
CA VAL A 186 1.83 27.59 -7.68
C VAL A 186 0.58 26.93 -7.11
N ARG A 187 -0.46 26.76 -7.92
CA ARG A 187 -1.78 26.27 -7.47
C ARG A 187 -1.81 24.75 -7.33
N ILE A 188 -1.19 24.23 -6.26
CA ILE A 188 -1.06 22.79 -5.99
C ILE A 188 -2.42 22.15 -5.75
N VAL A 189 -3.29 22.75 -4.93
CA VAL A 189 -4.62 22.21 -4.57
C VAL A 189 -5.49 22.11 -5.81
N SER A 190 -5.48 23.14 -6.67
CA SER A 190 -6.21 23.10 -7.95
C SER A 190 -5.65 22.04 -8.91
N THR A 191 -4.32 21.87 -8.96
CA THR A 191 -3.69 20.82 -9.77
C THR A 191 -4.09 19.44 -9.28
N PHE A 192 -4.08 19.23 -7.96
CA PHE A 192 -4.49 17.98 -7.35
C PHE A 192 -5.99 17.73 -7.54
N GLY A 193 -6.83 18.76 -7.43
CA GLY A 193 -8.25 18.70 -7.77
C GLY A 193 -8.47 18.25 -9.20
N ALA A 194 -7.76 18.85 -10.16
CA ALA A 194 -7.83 18.45 -11.57
C ALA A 194 -7.36 16.99 -11.80
N TRP A 195 -6.41 16.50 -11.00
CA TRP A 195 -6.02 15.09 -11.04
C TRP A 195 -7.09 14.17 -10.45
N ILE A 196 -7.73 14.57 -9.36
CA ILE A 196 -8.87 13.85 -8.79
C ILE A 196 -10.00 13.81 -9.82
N ASP A 197 -10.35 14.95 -10.43
CA ASP A 197 -11.38 15.02 -11.46
C ASP A 197 -11.02 14.13 -12.65
N SER A 198 -9.78 14.22 -13.14
CA SER A 198 -9.28 13.36 -14.22
C SER A 198 -9.29 11.88 -13.83
N PHE A 199 -8.98 11.56 -12.58
CA PHE A 199 -9.06 10.20 -12.04
C PHE A 199 -10.51 9.72 -12.00
N VAL A 200 -11.44 10.53 -11.49
CA VAL A 200 -12.88 10.24 -11.45
C VAL A 200 -13.44 10.05 -12.87
N ASP A 201 -13.12 10.95 -13.80
CA ASP A 201 -13.50 10.84 -15.21
C ASP A 201 -12.92 9.58 -15.86
N SER A 202 -11.68 9.23 -15.52
CA SER A 202 -11.04 7.99 -15.99
C SER A 202 -11.72 6.76 -15.38
N MET A 203 -12.07 6.78 -14.10
CA MET A 203 -12.86 5.74 -13.45
C MET A 203 -14.24 5.59 -14.12
N GLN A 204 -14.91 6.70 -14.46
CA GLN A 204 -16.19 6.66 -15.18
C GLN A 204 -16.04 6.08 -16.60
N ARG A 205 -15.00 6.50 -17.34
CA ARG A 205 -14.69 5.95 -18.67
C ARG A 205 -14.37 4.46 -18.61
N VAL A 206 -13.57 4.04 -17.63
CA VAL A 206 -13.28 2.62 -17.39
C VAL A 206 -14.57 1.89 -17.03
N THR A 207 -15.42 2.46 -16.18
CA THR A 207 -16.72 1.88 -15.81
C THR A 207 -17.60 1.66 -17.03
N LYS A 208 -17.74 2.66 -17.90
CA LYS A 208 -18.50 2.57 -19.15
C LYS A 208 -17.91 1.52 -20.10
N ASN A 209 -16.59 1.45 -20.20
CA ASN A 209 -15.90 0.44 -21.01
C ASN A 209 -16.09 -0.97 -20.43
N VAL A 210 -16.05 -1.12 -19.11
CA VAL A 210 -16.31 -2.40 -18.44
C VAL A 210 -17.76 -2.81 -18.66
N GLU A 211 -18.72 -1.91 -18.45
CA GLU A 211 -20.15 -2.14 -18.64
C GLU A 211 -20.48 -2.59 -20.08
N THR A 212 -19.87 -1.97 -21.09
CA THR A 212 -20.08 -2.33 -22.49
C THR A 212 -19.43 -3.67 -22.87
N ASN A 213 -18.37 -4.07 -22.17
CA ASN A 213 -17.59 -5.29 -22.46
C ASN A 213 -17.91 -6.47 -21.52
N ALA A 214 -18.70 -6.25 -20.47
CA ALA A 214 -19.10 -7.26 -19.50
C ALA A 214 -20.24 -8.13 -20.05
N TYR A 215 -19.98 -8.84 -21.14
CA TYR A 215 -20.91 -9.81 -21.71
C TYR A 215 -20.31 -11.22 -21.77
N TYR A 216 -21.18 -12.22 -21.77
CA TYR A 216 -20.85 -13.58 -22.17
C TYR A 216 -21.87 -14.06 -23.20
N PHE A 217 -21.45 -15.01 -24.04
CA PHE A 217 -22.32 -15.65 -25.02
C PHE A 217 -22.90 -16.93 -24.43
N LYS A 218 -24.21 -17.09 -24.54
CA LYS A 218 -24.92 -18.28 -24.12
C LYS A 218 -25.60 -18.90 -25.34
N ALA A 219 -25.15 -20.08 -25.72
CA ALA A 219 -25.85 -20.88 -26.72
C ALA A 219 -27.16 -21.39 -26.10
N ARG A 220 -28.26 -21.19 -26.81
CA ARG A 220 -29.55 -21.83 -26.56
C ARG A 220 -29.91 -22.63 -27.79
N VAL A 221 -30.26 -23.89 -27.59
CA VAL A 221 -30.80 -24.73 -28.66
C VAL A 221 -32.29 -24.42 -28.78
N SER A 222 -32.74 -23.92 -29.93
CA SER A 222 -34.14 -23.93 -30.32
C SER A 222 -34.37 -24.99 -31.40
N TYR A 223 -35.59 -25.47 -31.49
CA TYR A 223 -36.03 -26.31 -32.60
C TYR A 223 -36.98 -25.45 -33.43
N GLU A 224 -36.60 -25.18 -34.67
CA GLU A 224 -37.47 -24.51 -35.63
C GLU A 224 -38.09 -25.57 -36.55
N GLU A 225 -39.42 -25.55 -36.65
CA GLU A 225 -40.16 -26.36 -37.61
C GLU A 225 -40.00 -25.72 -38.99
N LEU A 226 -39.17 -26.34 -39.84
CA LEU A 226 -39.12 -26.00 -41.25
C LEU A 226 -40.24 -26.75 -41.96
N ALA A 227 -41.25 -26.02 -42.44
CA ALA A 227 -42.29 -26.59 -43.29
C ALA A 227 -41.69 -26.93 -44.66
N GLN A 228 -41.35 -28.19 -44.88
CA GLN A 228 -41.19 -28.75 -46.22
C GLN A 228 -42.47 -29.52 -46.57
N ALA A 229 -42.86 -29.43 -47.85
CA ALA A 229 -44.08 -30.05 -48.36
C ALA A 229 -44.17 -31.51 -47.89
N ASP A 230 -45.14 -31.78 -47.01
CA ASP A 230 -45.55 -33.05 -46.40
C ASP A 230 -44.81 -33.65 -45.18
N GLU A 231 -43.69 -33.11 -44.68
CA GLU A 231 -43.11 -33.56 -43.38
C GLU A 231 -42.45 -32.42 -42.57
N THR A 232 -42.80 -32.29 -41.28
CA THR A 232 -42.14 -31.38 -40.34
C THR A 232 -40.89 -32.03 -39.76
N ILE A 233 -39.72 -31.69 -40.29
CA ILE A 233 -38.43 -32.11 -39.70
C ILE A 233 -37.98 -31.02 -38.73
N PRO A 234 -37.93 -31.27 -37.40
CA PRO A 234 -37.42 -30.29 -36.44
C PRO A 234 -35.93 -30.06 -36.70
N SER A 235 -35.59 -28.85 -37.13
CA SER A 235 -34.20 -28.46 -37.34
C SER A 235 -33.64 -27.86 -36.06
N ARG A 236 -32.48 -28.38 -35.61
CA ARG A 236 -31.78 -27.86 -34.43
C ARG A 236 -31.08 -26.57 -34.80
N VAL A 237 -31.57 -25.43 -34.29
CA VAL A 237 -30.95 -24.12 -34.48
C VAL A 237 -30.25 -23.71 -33.18
N GLU A 238 -28.98 -23.36 -33.26
CA GLU A 238 -28.21 -22.85 -32.13
C GLU A 238 -28.24 -21.31 -32.15
N ILE A 239 -29.03 -20.72 -31.25
CA ILE A 239 -29.11 -19.27 -31.08
C ILE A 239 -28.05 -18.84 -30.05
N ILE A 240 -27.22 -17.86 -30.40
CA ILE A 240 -26.17 -17.35 -29.52
C ILE A 240 -26.63 -16.02 -28.90
N ASP A 241 -27.10 -16.07 -27.65
CA ASP A 241 -27.53 -14.89 -26.89
C ASP A 241 -26.32 -14.15 -26.30
N LYS A 242 -26.25 -12.82 -26.46
CA LYS A 242 -25.27 -11.96 -25.78
C LYS A 242 -25.87 -11.40 -24.49
N ILE A 243 -25.39 -11.85 -23.33
CA ILE A 243 -25.93 -11.46 -22.01
C ILE A 243 -24.95 -10.53 -21.30
N ASN A 244 -25.37 -9.30 -20.97
CA ASN A 244 -24.62 -8.39 -20.11
C ASN A 244 -24.79 -8.80 -18.64
N TYR A 245 -23.69 -9.07 -17.94
CA TYR A 245 -23.72 -9.49 -16.53
C TYR A 245 -23.33 -8.37 -15.56
N TYR A 246 -23.05 -7.17 -16.05
CA TYR A 246 -22.72 -6.02 -15.21
C TYR A 246 -23.97 -5.57 -14.43
N PRO A 247 -23.97 -5.61 -13.09
CA PRO A 247 -25.18 -5.46 -12.28
C PRO A 247 -25.52 -3.99 -12.02
N ARG A 248 -25.55 -3.14 -13.07
CA ARG A 248 -25.69 -1.67 -12.91
C ARG A 248 -26.93 -1.27 -12.13
N GLN A 249 -28.09 -1.82 -12.50
CA GLN A 249 -29.35 -1.53 -11.81
C GLN A 249 -29.31 -2.00 -10.35
N GLU A 250 -28.58 -3.08 -10.04
CA GLU A 250 -28.43 -3.51 -8.65
C GLU A 250 -27.56 -2.51 -7.87
N ILE A 251 -26.42 -2.10 -8.44
CA ILE A 251 -25.50 -1.12 -7.83
C ILE A 251 -26.21 0.21 -7.56
N GLU A 252 -26.89 0.77 -8.57
CA GLU A 252 -27.60 2.06 -8.46
C GLU A 252 -28.74 2.02 -7.44
N ASN A 253 -29.37 0.84 -7.26
CA ASN A 253 -30.39 0.63 -6.23
C ASN A 253 -29.82 0.12 -4.90
N ASN A 254 -28.49 0.05 -4.75
CA ASN A 254 -27.77 -0.52 -3.61
C ASN A 254 -28.28 -1.92 -3.20
N LYS A 255 -28.62 -2.74 -4.20
CA LYS A 255 -28.94 -4.16 -4.03
C LYS A 255 -27.64 -4.95 -4.08
N TRP A 256 -27.37 -5.70 -3.03
CA TRP A 256 -26.13 -6.45 -2.87
C TRP A 256 -26.17 -7.86 -3.45
N LYS A 257 -27.22 -8.25 -4.21
CA LYS A 257 -27.43 -9.64 -4.60
C LYS A 257 -26.31 -10.18 -5.48
N PHE A 258 -25.93 -9.46 -6.54
CA PHE A 258 -24.78 -9.84 -7.36
C PHE A 258 -23.49 -9.91 -6.53
N PHE A 259 -23.22 -8.88 -5.72
CA PHE A 259 -22.02 -8.82 -4.88
C PHE A 259 -21.97 -10.02 -3.94
N THR A 260 -23.01 -10.26 -3.13
CA THR A 260 -23.05 -11.37 -2.18
C THR A 260 -22.89 -12.70 -2.89
N ASN A 261 -23.59 -12.93 -4.01
CA ASN A 261 -23.50 -14.20 -4.73
C ASN A 261 -22.11 -14.47 -5.32
N THR A 262 -21.44 -13.45 -5.82
CA THR A 262 -20.13 -13.61 -6.47
C THR A 262 -18.98 -13.50 -5.48
N PHE A 263 -19.04 -12.56 -4.55
CA PHE A 263 -18.02 -12.32 -3.53
C PHE A 263 -18.00 -13.40 -2.45
N VAL A 264 -19.14 -13.92 -2.00
CA VAL A 264 -19.15 -15.02 -1.01
C VAL A 264 -18.55 -16.28 -1.61
N VAL A 265 -18.94 -16.62 -2.85
CA VAL A 265 -18.35 -17.76 -3.56
C VAL A 265 -16.86 -17.54 -3.77
N PHE A 266 -16.44 -16.33 -4.15
CA PHE A 266 -15.04 -15.97 -4.25
C PHE A 266 -14.29 -16.15 -2.92
N ALA A 267 -14.81 -15.61 -1.82
CA ALA A 267 -14.19 -15.67 -0.51
C ALA A 267 -14.11 -17.11 0.02
N LEU A 268 -15.15 -17.93 -0.22
CA LEU A 268 -15.16 -19.34 0.15
C LEU A 268 -14.13 -20.14 -0.66
N ILE A 269 -14.01 -19.90 -1.97
CA ILE A 269 -13.01 -20.57 -2.80
C ILE A 269 -11.60 -20.09 -2.43
N ALA A 270 -11.39 -18.78 -2.33
CA ALA A 270 -10.09 -18.21 -2.00
C ALA A 270 -9.64 -18.64 -0.60
N GLY A 271 -10.53 -18.58 0.39
CA GLY A 271 -10.30 -19.05 1.75
C GLY A 271 -10.10 -20.56 1.81
N GLY A 272 -10.92 -21.34 1.10
CA GLY A 272 -10.77 -22.79 0.99
C GLY A 272 -9.41 -23.17 0.40
N LEU A 273 -9.02 -22.59 -0.73
CA LEU A 273 -7.69 -22.80 -1.34
C LEU A 273 -6.55 -22.29 -0.44
N ALA A 274 -6.78 -21.24 0.34
CA ALA A 274 -5.84 -20.70 1.32
C ALA A 274 -5.75 -21.52 2.63
N ILE A 275 -6.70 -22.42 2.90
CA ILE A 275 -6.77 -23.19 4.16
C ILE A 275 -6.50 -24.68 3.93
N ILE A 276 -6.91 -25.24 2.77
CA ILE A 276 -6.69 -26.64 2.44
C ILE A 276 -5.18 -26.90 2.44
N GLY A 277 -4.74 -27.85 3.28
CA GLY A 277 -3.35 -28.16 3.67
C GLY A 277 -2.39 -28.60 2.56
N LEU A 278 -2.64 -28.23 1.31
CA LEU A 278 -1.66 -28.26 0.21
C LEU A 278 -0.64 -27.13 0.34
N ILE A 279 -0.93 -26.06 1.08
CA ILE A 279 -0.02 -24.91 1.22
C ILE A 279 1.33 -25.29 1.82
N PRO A 280 1.41 -26.05 2.93
CA PRO A 280 2.71 -26.44 3.47
C PRO A 280 3.53 -27.27 2.47
N GLN A 281 2.90 -28.20 1.74
CA GLN A 281 3.58 -29.08 0.79
C GLN A 281 4.01 -28.34 -0.48
N ILE A 282 3.14 -27.51 -1.07
CA ILE A 282 3.45 -26.67 -2.21
C ILE A 282 4.54 -25.66 -1.83
N ASN A 283 4.39 -25.01 -0.68
CA ASN A 283 5.41 -24.09 -0.19
C ASN A 283 6.73 -24.83 0.03
N GLN A 284 6.72 -26.05 0.57
CA GLN A 284 7.94 -26.84 0.76
C GLN A 284 8.62 -27.14 -0.57
N GLY A 285 7.87 -27.58 -1.58
CA GLY A 285 8.41 -27.82 -2.93
C GLY A 285 8.97 -26.55 -3.59
N ILE A 286 8.27 -25.43 -3.47
CA ILE A 286 8.73 -24.11 -3.93
C ILE A 286 9.97 -23.66 -3.14
N GLY A 287 9.99 -23.89 -1.83
CA GLY A 287 11.09 -23.58 -0.93
C GLY A 287 12.37 -24.29 -1.35
N VAL A 288 12.31 -25.63 -1.48
CA VAL A 288 13.44 -26.46 -1.92
C VAL A 288 13.93 -26.04 -3.31
N SER A 289 13.01 -25.79 -4.25
CA SER A 289 13.37 -25.40 -5.62
C SER A 289 14.02 -24.01 -5.66
N SER A 290 13.51 -23.06 -4.89
CA SER A 290 14.07 -21.71 -4.79
C SER A 290 15.43 -21.69 -4.08
N ASP A 291 15.63 -22.54 -3.07
CA ASP A 291 16.93 -22.73 -2.42
C ASP A 291 17.98 -23.28 -3.40
N ALA A 292 17.61 -24.32 -4.16
CA ALA A 292 18.48 -24.87 -5.20
C ALA A 292 18.85 -23.83 -6.27
N LEU A 293 17.91 -22.97 -6.65
CA LEU A 293 18.16 -21.88 -7.60
C LEU A 293 19.11 -20.82 -7.00
N ALA A 294 18.87 -20.39 -5.75
CA ALA A 294 19.73 -19.40 -5.09
C ALA A 294 21.17 -19.89 -4.96
N LEU A 295 21.38 -21.17 -4.63
CA LEU A 295 22.69 -21.82 -4.61
C LEU A 295 23.37 -21.78 -5.99
N LYS A 296 22.63 -22.11 -7.05
CA LYS A 296 23.16 -22.04 -8.44
C LYS A 296 23.55 -20.61 -8.83
N MET A 297 22.89 -19.60 -8.28
CA MET A 297 23.24 -18.18 -8.47
C MET A 297 24.40 -17.72 -7.56
N GLY A 298 24.96 -18.63 -6.76
CA GLY A 298 26.15 -18.38 -5.94
C GLY A 298 25.88 -17.95 -4.49
N ALA A 299 24.64 -18.11 -3.99
CA ALA A 299 24.39 -17.99 -2.55
C ALA A 299 25.08 -19.14 -1.80
N ARG A 300 25.60 -18.88 -0.60
CA ARG A 300 26.19 -19.91 0.26
C ARG A 300 25.42 -20.03 1.57
N PHE A 301 24.96 -21.23 1.90
CA PHE A 301 24.40 -21.55 3.21
C PHE A 301 25.57 -21.91 4.14
N ASP A 302 26.16 -20.93 4.81
CA ASP A 302 27.12 -21.23 5.87
C ASP A 302 26.35 -21.67 7.14
N GLU A 303 26.86 -22.67 7.85
CA GLU A 303 26.13 -23.36 8.93
C GLU A 303 25.90 -22.49 10.17
N ARG A 304 26.60 -21.36 10.29
CA ARG A 304 26.45 -20.41 11.40
C ARG A 304 25.27 -19.43 11.25
N THR A 305 24.61 -19.43 10.10
CA THR A 305 23.49 -18.52 9.77
C THR A 305 22.16 -19.25 9.54
N LYS A 306 22.10 -20.56 9.87
CA LYS A 306 20.88 -21.39 9.81
C LYS A 306 19.70 -20.80 10.61
N LEU A 307 19.96 -19.99 11.63
CA LEU A 307 18.92 -19.47 12.52
C LEU A 307 18.50 -18.02 12.25
N GLY A 308 18.91 -17.41 11.13
CA GLY A 308 18.83 -15.96 11.09
C GLY A 308 18.68 -15.22 9.79
N THR A 309 19.62 -15.40 8.88
CA THR A 309 19.56 -14.67 7.60
C THR A 309 18.45 -15.16 6.68
N PHE A 310 18.06 -16.41 6.89
CA PHE A 310 17.04 -17.11 6.13
C PHE A 310 15.81 -17.45 6.97
N TRP A 311 15.64 -16.83 8.15
CA TRP A 311 14.55 -17.19 9.07
C TRP A 311 13.14 -16.90 8.53
N TRP A 312 13.05 -16.20 7.40
CA TRP A 312 11.81 -16.03 6.62
C TRP A 312 11.62 -17.06 5.49
N LEU A 313 12.62 -17.88 5.16
CA LEU A 313 12.75 -18.49 3.83
C LEU A 313 13.27 -19.95 3.79
N SER A 314 13.56 -20.57 4.94
CA SER A 314 13.45 -22.02 5.08
C SER A 314 11.98 -22.35 5.30
N VAL A 315 11.26 -22.71 4.23
CA VAL A 315 9.88 -23.22 4.35
C VAL A 315 9.83 -24.49 5.22
N VAL A 316 10.98 -25.16 5.38
CA VAL A 316 11.11 -26.39 6.15
C VAL A 316 10.95 -26.16 7.66
N GLU A 317 11.34 -25.01 8.21
CA GLU A 317 11.26 -24.74 9.66
C GLU A 317 10.02 -23.94 10.11
N ASN A 318 9.40 -23.15 9.21
CA ASN A 318 8.28 -22.26 9.56
C ASN A 318 6.88 -22.91 9.51
N VAL A 319 6.78 -24.23 9.34
CA VAL A 319 5.49 -24.94 9.49
C VAL A 319 5.00 -24.92 10.95
N ASN A 320 5.85 -24.54 11.91
CA ASN A 320 5.46 -24.31 13.31
C ASN A 320 4.85 -22.90 13.53
N GLN A 321 3.61 -22.76 13.07
CA GLN A 321 2.50 -21.97 13.63
C GLN A 321 2.56 -20.43 13.74
N ARG A 322 3.70 -19.73 13.82
CA ARG A 322 3.67 -18.27 14.12
C ARG A 322 3.60 -17.30 12.92
N ASN A 323 3.96 -17.73 11.70
CA ASN A 323 4.03 -16.85 10.53
C ASN A 323 3.17 -17.29 9.33
N PHE A 324 2.06 -17.99 9.59
CA PHE A 324 1.17 -18.51 8.54
C PHE A 324 0.64 -17.41 7.59
N VAL A 325 0.19 -16.29 8.15
CA VAL A 325 -0.36 -15.15 7.38
C VAL A 325 0.70 -14.55 6.46
N ILE A 326 1.90 -14.38 6.99
CA ILE A 326 3.05 -13.84 6.27
C ILE A 326 3.50 -14.79 5.16
N SER A 327 3.54 -16.09 5.45
CA SER A 327 3.87 -17.13 4.47
C SER A 327 2.84 -17.18 3.34
N ILE A 328 1.54 -17.05 3.63
CA ILE A 328 0.48 -16.95 2.62
C ILE A 328 0.68 -15.74 1.70
N LEU A 329 0.99 -14.57 2.28
CA LEU A 329 1.16 -13.33 1.53
C LEU A 329 2.39 -13.35 0.61
N THR A 330 3.47 -14.01 1.03
CA THR A 330 4.76 -14.01 0.33
C THR A 330 4.96 -15.20 -0.62
N SER A 331 4.28 -16.33 -0.38
CA SER A 331 4.43 -17.56 -1.15
C SER A 331 3.74 -17.55 -2.51
N GLY A 332 3.07 -16.46 -2.91
CA GLY A 332 2.30 -16.43 -4.15
C GLY A 332 1.03 -17.27 -4.13
N VAL A 333 0.83 -18.08 -3.09
CA VAL A 333 -0.35 -18.91 -2.91
C VAL A 333 -1.58 -18.05 -2.72
N LEU A 334 -1.49 -16.92 -2.01
CA LEU A 334 -2.60 -15.97 -1.95
C LEU A 334 -2.98 -15.47 -3.34
N VAL A 335 -1.99 -15.05 -4.15
CA VAL A 335 -2.24 -14.59 -5.51
C VAL A 335 -2.89 -15.70 -6.33
N PHE A 336 -2.37 -16.93 -6.25
CA PHE A 336 -2.98 -18.09 -6.89
C PHE A 336 -4.44 -18.30 -6.45
N SER A 337 -4.72 -18.35 -5.15
CA SER A 337 -6.06 -18.57 -4.60
C SER A 337 -7.03 -17.47 -5.03
N LEU A 338 -6.62 -16.20 -4.98
CA LEU A 338 -7.42 -15.07 -5.44
C LEU A 338 -7.69 -15.16 -6.95
N MET A 339 -6.70 -15.52 -7.75
CA MET A 339 -6.86 -15.62 -9.20
C MET A 339 -7.76 -16.80 -9.58
N MET A 340 -7.62 -17.96 -8.92
CA MET A 340 -8.46 -19.13 -9.14
C MET A 340 -9.91 -18.89 -8.73
N ALA A 341 -10.12 -18.33 -7.54
CA ALA A 341 -11.45 -17.92 -7.09
C ALA A 341 -12.07 -16.92 -8.06
N GLY A 342 -11.27 -15.96 -8.52
CA GLY A 342 -11.64 -14.97 -9.51
C GLY A 342 -12.13 -15.56 -10.84
N ILE A 343 -11.38 -16.50 -11.40
CA ILE A 343 -11.78 -17.20 -12.64
C ILE A 343 -13.11 -17.94 -12.46
N LEU A 344 -13.28 -18.62 -11.32
CA LEU A 344 -14.46 -19.45 -11.06
C LEU A 344 -15.75 -18.64 -10.95
N VAL A 345 -15.69 -17.46 -10.32
CA VAL A 345 -16.84 -16.55 -10.21
C VAL A 345 -17.08 -15.70 -11.46
N THR A 346 -16.14 -15.69 -12.41
CA THR A 346 -16.26 -14.92 -13.65
C THR A 346 -17.20 -15.63 -14.63
N PRO A 347 -18.24 -14.95 -15.16
CA PRO A 347 -19.09 -15.50 -16.22
C PRO A 347 -18.27 -15.71 -17.50
N ALA A 348 -17.99 -16.96 -17.85
CA ALA A 348 -17.32 -17.36 -19.08
C ALA A 348 -17.63 -18.83 -19.42
N SER A 349 -17.39 -19.23 -20.67
CA SER A 349 -17.57 -20.63 -21.08
C SER A 349 -16.71 -21.55 -20.23
N TRP A 350 -17.20 -22.76 -19.93
CA TRP A 350 -16.45 -23.74 -19.14
C TRP A 350 -15.09 -24.07 -19.76
N LYS A 351 -15.01 -24.11 -21.10
CA LYS A 351 -13.75 -24.27 -21.83
C LYS A 351 -12.75 -23.16 -21.51
N ASN A 352 -13.15 -21.89 -21.62
CA ASN A 352 -12.25 -20.76 -21.40
C ASN A 352 -11.84 -20.65 -19.92
N ARG A 353 -12.77 -20.92 -18.99
CA ARG A 353 -12.45 -21.02 -17.56
C ARG A 353 -11.48 -22.16 -17.29
N GLY A 354 -11.68 -23.33 -17.89
CA GLY A 354 -10.77 -24.47 -17.79
C GLY A 354 -9.36 -24.12 -18.24
N ILE A 355 -9.22 -23.46 -19.40
CA ILE A 355 -7.92 -23.02 -19.92
C ILE A 355 -7.28 -22.00 -18.98
N ALA A 356 -8.03 -20.99 -18.50
CA ALA A 356 -7.51 -20.00 -17.58
C ALA A 356 -7.05 -20.64 -16.25
N MET A 357 -7.86 -21.56 -15.70
CA MET A 357 -7.52 -22.32 -14.49
C MET A 357 -6.27 -23.18 -14.66
N ALA A 358 -6.03 -23.74 -15.85
CA ALA A 358 -4.82 -24.52 -16.14
C ALA A 358 -3.58 -23.63 -16.30
N ILE A 359 -3.71 -22.48 -16.97
CA ILE A 359 -2.58 -21.56 -17.21
C ILE A 359 -2.13 -20.85 -15.92
N THR A 360 -3.06 -20.54 -15.02
CA THR A 360 -2.79 -19.82 -13.76
C THR A 360 -1.67 -20.45 -12.92
N PRO A 361 -1.74 -21.73 -12.51
CA PRO A 361 -0.66 -22.37 -11.76
C PRO A 361 0.63 -22.52 -12.58
N VAL A 362 0.52 -22.76 -13.90
CA VAL A 362 1.67 -22.89 -14.81
C VAL A 362 2.46 -21.58 -14.92
N ILE A 363 1.83 -20.43 -14.73
CA ILE A 363 2.52 -19.14 -14.69
C ILE A 363 2.97 -18.81 -13.27
N ILE A 364 2.08 -18.90 -12.29
CA ILE A 364 2.36 -18.44 -10.92
C ILE A 364 3.49 -19.25 -10.29
N PHE A 365 3.46 -20.59 -10.34
CA PHE A 365 4.44 -21.38 -9.61
C PHE A 365 5.87 -21.27 -10.15
N PRO A 366 6.13 -21.38 -11.46
CA PRO A 366 7.48 -21.21 -11.99
C PRO A 366 8.03 -19.79 -11.77
N LEU A 367 7.21 -18.76 -12.00
CA LEU A 367 7.63 -17.38 -11.76
C LEU A 367 7.90 -17.14 -10.27
N ASN A 368 7.11 -17.74 -9.37
CA ASN A 368 7.34 -17.64 -7.94
C ASN A 368 8.65 -18.32 -7.51
N ILE A 369 8.96 -19.51 -8.04
CA ILE A 369 10.24 -20.19 -7.78
C ILE A 369 11.41 -19.31 -8.23
N LEU A 370 11.32 -18.73 -9.44
CA LEU A 370 12.33 -17.80 -9.96
C LEU A 370 12.48 -16.56 -9.08
N HIS A 371 11.35 -15.94 -8.72
CA HIS A 371 11.32 -14.77 -7.87
C HIS A 371 11.93 -15.03 -6.49
N LEU A 372 11.51 -16.10 -5.82
CA LEU A 372 12.01 -16.45 -4.50
C LEU A 372 13.49 -16.80 -4.54
N GLY A 373 13.96 -17.53 -5.57
CA GLY A 373 15.38 -17.83 -5.73
C GLY A 373 16.21 -16.57 -5.96
N PHE A 374 15.75 -15.68 -6.83
CA PHE A 374 16.39 -14.37 -7.05
C PHE A 374 16.40 -13.51 -5.79
N ASN A 375 15.28 -13.45 -5.07
CA ASN A 375 15.14 -12.67 -3.84
C ASN A 375 16.06 -13.21 -2.73
N LYS A 376 16.13 -14.54 -2.55
CA LYS A 376 17.07 -15.20 -1.64
C LYS A 376 18.52 -14.86 -1.98
N TRP A 377 18.87 -14.94 -3.27
CA TRP A 377 20.21 -14.57 -3.75
C TRP A 377 20.54 -13.10 -3.48
N ALA A 378 19.64 -12.18 -3.84
CA ALA A 378 19.81 -10.75 -3.63
C ALA A 378 19.94 -10.42 -2.14
N THR A 379 19.09 -11.03 -1.31
CA THR A 379 19.13 -10.89 0.16
C THR A 379 20.47 -11.35 0.70
N TRP A 380 20.95 -12.52 0.28
CA TRP A 380 22.26 -13.04 0.68
C TRP A 380 23.40 -12.12 0.25
N LYS A 381 23.34 -11.56 -0.96
CA LYS A 381 24.34 -10.60 -1.47
C LYS A 381 24.38 -9.31 -0.67
N VAL A 382 23.22 -8.78 -0.26
CA VAL A 382 23.15 -7.59 0.59
C VAL A 382 23.66 -7.92 2.00
N ALA A 383 23.18 -9.02 2.59
CA ALA A 383 23.55 -9.47 3.93
C ALA A 383 25.06 -9.75 4.10
N ASN A 384 25.74 -10.28 3.08
CA ASN A 384 27.17 -10.58 3.13
C ASN A 384 28.03 -9.54 2.39
N GLY A 385 27.41 -8.45 1.91
CA GLY A 385 28.12 -7.36 1.28
C GLY A 385 28.85 -6.49 2.31
N PRO A 386 29.81 -5.66 1.88
CA PRO A 386 30.53 -4.75 2.77
C PRO A 386 29.67 -3.57 3.27
N PHE A 387 28.39 -3.51 2.89
CA PHE A 387 27.52 -2.36 3.12
C PHE A 387 27.13 -2.21 4.59
N GLU A 388 26.94 -3.30 5.33
CA GLU A 388 26.54 -3.26 6.74
C GLU A 388 27.52 -2.44 7.58
N ASN A 389 28.82 -2.66 7.40
CA ASN A 389 29.86 -1.97 8.15
C ASN A 389 30.22 -0.59 7.58
N ASN A 390 30.19 -0.44 6.25
CA ASN A 390 30.69 0.78 5.59
C ASN A 390 29.59 1.83 5.37
N ARG A 391 28.34 1.41 5.17
CA ARG A 391 27.18 2.26 4.86
C ARG A 391 25.89 1.64 5.42
N PRO A 392 25.73 1.55 6.75
CA PRO A 392 24.62 0.85 7.39
C PRO A 392 23.23 1.38 6.98
N LEU A 393 23.09 2.68 6.69
CA LEU A 393 21.85 3.24 6.15
C LEU A 393 21.51 2.71 4.74
N LEU A 394 22.52 2.64 3.87
CA LEU A 394 22.35 2.06 2.53
C LEU A 394 22.01 0.57 2.63
N TYR A 395 22.61 -0.14 3.59
CA TYR A 395 22.28 -1.54 3.88
C TYR A 395 20.81 -1.72 4.24
N LEU A 396 20.26 -0.92 5.16
CA LEU A 396 18.83 -0.97 5.51
C LEU A 396 17.93 -0.66 4.32
N ASN A 397 18.24 0.37 3.53
CA ASN A 397 17.47 0.72 2.34
C ASN A 397 17.49 -0.42 1.30
N LEU A 398 18.65 -1.05 1.08
CA LEU A 398 18.77 -2.20 0.19
C LEU A 398 18.02 -3.42 0.73
N ALA A 399 18.05 -3.64 2.05
CA ALA A 399 17.27 -4.69 2.69
C ALA A 399 15.77 -4.50 2.45
N ASP A 400 15.25 -3.28 2.61
CA ASP A 400 13.85 -2.96 2.32
C ASP A 400 13.49 -3.14 0.84
N ILE A 401 14.34 -2.68 -0.08
CA ILE A 401 14.15 -2.87 -1.52
C ILE A 401 14.01 -4.35 -1.86
N VAL A 402 14.95 -5.16 -1.40
CA VAL A 402 14.98 -6.58 -1.72
C VAL A 402 13.83 -7.33 -1.05
N LYS A 403 13.49 -6.99 0.19
CA LYS A 403 12.44 -7.69 0.95
C LYS A 403 11.02 -7.29 0.62
N VAL A 404 10.78 -6.03 0.28
CA VAL A 404 9.42 -5.47 0.18
C VAL A 404 9.12 -5.09 -1.26
N TRP A 405 9.96 -4.23 -1.84
CA TRP A 405 9.65 -3.60 -3.12
C TRP A 405 9.80 -4.54 -4.32
N ILE A 406 10.86 -5.35 -4.37
CA ILE A 406 11.05 -6.32 -5.47
C ILE A 406 9.89 -7.35 -5.50
N PRO A 407 9.51 -8.00 -4.38
CA PRO A 407 8.33 -8.86 -4.35
C PRO A 407 7.04 -8.16 -4.76
N LEU A 408 6.81 -6.93 -4.27
CA LEU A 408 5.62 -6.17 -4.61
C LEU A 408 5.51 -5.93 -6.12
N PHE A 409 6.55 -5.36 -6.75
CA PHE A 409 6.53 -5.08 -8.18
C PHE A 409 6.44 -6.35 -9.03
N PHE A 410 7.11 -7.42 -8.60
CA PHE A 410 7.01 -8.73 -9.25
C PHE A 410 5.56 -9.24 -9.26
N TRP A 411 4.89 -9.27 -8.10
CA TRP A 411 3.52 -9.77 -8.00
C TRP A 411 2.51 -8.89 -8.75
N VAL A 412 2.69 -7.56 -8.72
CA VAL A 412 1.90 -6.64 -9.54
C VAL A 412 2.06 -6.97 -11.04
N GLY A 413 3.30 -7.22 -11.49
CA GLY A 413 3.57 -7.64 -12.87
C GLY A 413 2.89 -8.95 -13.26
N VAL A 414 2.95 -9.97 -12.38
CA VAL A 414 2.29 -11.27 -12.58
C VAL A 414 0.76 -11.11 -12.68
N VAL A 415 0.15 -10.33 -11.80
CA VAL A 415 -1.30 -10.07 -11.84
C VAL A 415 -1.70 -9.37 -13.14
N ILE A 416 -0.95 -8.36 -13.58
CA ILE A 416 -1.20 -7.66 -14.85
C ILE A 416 -1.11 -8.62 -16.03
N LEU A 417 -0.08 -9.47 -16.07
CA LEU A 417 0.10 -10.48 -17.11
C LEU A 417 -1.09 -11.46 -17.16
N LEU A 418 -1.52 -11.98 -16.02
CA LEU A 418 -2.64 -12.91 -15.94
C LEU A 418 -3.95 -12.24 -16.35
N LEU A 419 -4.22 -11.01 -15.90
CA LEU A 419 -5.40 -10.24 -16.31
C LEU A 419 -5.43 -10.03 -17.83
N TYR A 420 -4.27 -9.76 -18.44
CA TYR A 420 -4.14 -9.66 -19.89
C TYR A 420 -4.48 -10.99 -20.58
N LEU A 421 -3.98 -12.11 -20.09
CA LEU A 421 -4.28 -13.44 -20.64
C LEU A 421 -5.76 -13.81 -20.47
N TYR A 422 -6.35 -13.54 -19.30
CA TYR A 422 -7.77 -13.80 -19.06
C TYR A 422 -8.66 -13.00 -19.99
N LYS A 423 -8.31 -11.73 -20.24
CA LYS A 423 -8.98 -10.90 -21.24
C LYS A 423 -8.93 -11.54 -22.63
N LYS A 424 -7.79 -12.10 -23.05
CA LYS A 424 -7.66 -12.83 -24.33
C LYS A 424 -8.50 -14.10 -24.38
N LEU A 425 -8.67 -14.78 -23.23
CA LEU A 425 -9.53 -15.95 -23.08
C LEU A 425 -11.02 -15.58 -22.89
N GLN A 426 -11.39 -14.31 -22.97
CA GLN A 426 -12.76 -13.83 -22.67
C GLN A 426 -13.22 -14.20 -21.25
N VAL A 427 -12.29 -14.46 -20.33
CA VAL A 427 -12.54 -14.55 -18.89
C VAL A 427 -12.43 -13.14 -18.37
N ASN A 428 -13.55 -12.42 -18.37
CA ASN A 428 -13.62 -10.99 -18.04
C ASN A 428 -13.51 -10.73 -16.52
N PHE A 429 -12.49 -11.30 -15.87
CA PHE A 429 -12.29 -11.24 -14.42
C PHE A 429 -12.19 -9.80 -13.89
N PHE A 430 -11.52 -8.92 -14.64
CA PHE A 430 -11.43 -7.50 -14.30
C PHE A 430 -12.81 -6.84 -14.14
N ALA A 431 -13.79 -7.21 -14.96
CA ALA A 431 -15.13 -6.64 -14.90
C ALA A 431 -15.88 -7.03 -13.63
N VAL A 432 -15.67 -8.25 -13.13
CA VAL A 432 -16.25 -8.71 -11.85
C VAL A 432 -15.63 -7.96 -10.68
N ILE A 433 -14.30 -7.86 -10.64
CA ILE A 433 -13.60 -7.06 -9.62
C ILE A 433 -14.07 -5.60 -9.67
N TRP A 434 -14.20 -5.04 -10.87
CA TRP A 434 -14.66 -3.67 -11.05
C TRP A 434 -16.09 -3.48 -10.55
N ALA A 435 -16.99 -4.44 -10.81
CA ALA A 435 -18.35 -4.40 -10.29
C ALA A 435 -18.36 -4.41 -8.75
N TRP A 436 -17.51 -5.21 -8.11
CA TRP A 436 -17.34 -5.19 -6.64
C TRP A 436 -16.82 -3.86 -6.13
N LEU A 437 -15.78 -3.32 -6.76
CA LEU A 437 -15.22 -2.02 -6.39
C LEU A 437 -16.23 -0.89 -6.59
N HIS A 438 -17.01 -0.95 -7.66
CA HIS A 438 -18.07 0.03 -7.93
C HIS A 438 -19.18 -0.06 -6.89
N GLN A 439 -19.61 -1.27 -6.49
CA GLN A 439 -20.57 -1.45 -5.40
C GLN A 439 -20.04 -0.83 -4.09
N ILE A 440 -18.82 -1.15 -3.69
CA ILE A 440 -18.20 -0.64 -2.45
C ILE A 440 -18.08 0.88 -2.49
N THR A 441 -17.55 1.45 -3.58
CA THR A 441 -17.37 2.90 -3.73
C THR A 441 -18.70 3.65 -3.76
N PHE A 442 -19.73 3.08 -4.40
CA PHE A 442 -21.07 3.66 -4.40
C PHE A 442 -21.68 3.67 -2.99
N THR A 443 -21.57 2.57 -2.25
CA THR A 443 -22.08 2.49 -0.87
C THR A 443 -21.29 3.40 0.08
N LEU A 444 -19.96 3.46 -0.04
CA LEU A 444 -19.14 4.38 0.74
C LEU A 444 -19.53 5.83 0.46
N GLY A 445 -19.70 6.20 -0.82
CA GLY A 445 -20.17 7.53 -1.22
C GLY A 445 -21.51 7.91 -0.59
N TRP A 446 -22.41 6.94 -0.44
CA TRP A 446 -23.66 7.15 0.32
C TRP A 446 -23.42 7.34 1.82
N LEU A 447 -22.61 6.48 2.46
CA LEU A 447 -22.35 6.54 3.90
C LEU A 447 -21.71 7.85 4.35
N ILE A 448 -20.85 8.43 3.50
CA ILE A 448 -20.17 9.71 3.76
C ILE A 448 -20.94 10.93 3.24
N GLY A 449 -22.16 10.74 2.75
CA GLY A 449 -23.05 11.83 2.32
C GLY A 449 -22.68 12.49 0.99
N ILE A 450 -21.77 11.92 0.20
CA ILE A 450 -21.41 12.42 -1.14
C ILE A 450 -22.48 12.05 -2.17
N LYS A 451 -23.22 10.95 -1.94
CA LYS A 451 -24.36 10.54 -2.76
C LYS A 451 -25.63 10.42 -1.94
N GLU A 452 -26.74 10.82 -2.54
CA GLU A 452 -28.07 10.62 -1.96
C GLU A 452 -28.37 9.13 -1.78
N ARG A 453 -29.15 8.81 -0.73
CA ARG A 453 -29.55 7.44 -0.45
C ARG A 453 -30.40 6.89 -1.60
N PRO A 454 -30.08 5.71 -2.16
CA PRO A 454 -30.91 5.10 -3.18
C PRO A 454 -32.34 4.93 -2.67
N GLY A 455 -33.31 5.50 -3.41
CA GLY A 455 -34.72 5.52 -3.06
C GLY A 455 -35.19 6.73 -2.23
N ALA A 456 -34.31 7.67 -1.83
CA ALA A 456 -34.71 8.91 -1.16
C ALA A 456 -35.57 9.80 -2.08
N LYS A 457 -35.12 10.07 -3.31
CA LYS A 457 -35.91 10.83 -4.31
C LYS A 457 -37.28 10.21 -4.59
N LYS A 458 -37.36 8.87 -4.72
CA LYS A 458 -38.65 8.20 -4.92
C LYS A 458 -39.59 8.34 -3.73
N LYS A 459 -39.07 8.40 -2.50
CA LYS A 459 -39.89 8.63 -1.30
C LYS A 459 -40.31 10.09 -1.18
N GLU A 460 -39.46 11.03 -1.55
CA GLU A 460 -39.81 12.46 -1.61
C GLU A 460 -40.85 12.73 -2.70
N GLU A 461 -40.66 12.22 -3.92
CA GLU A 461 -41.64 12.32 -5.01
C GLU A 461 -42.96 11.62 -4.65
N GLN A 462 -42.92 10.44 -4.00
CA GLN A 462 -44.14 9.76 -3.53
C GLN A 462 -44.81 10.50 -2.37
N ALA A 463 -44.06 11.14 -1.49
CA ALA A 463 -44.60 11.97 -0.42
C ALA A 463 -45.24 13.25 -0.99
N GLU A 464 -44.61 13.90 -1.97
CA GLU A 464 -45.17 15.07 -2.66
C GLU A 464 -46.45 14.73 -3.43
N VAL A 465 -46.49 13.57 -4.11
CA VAL A 465 -47.71 13.11 -4.79
C VAL A 465 -48.81 12.73 -3.79
N SER A 466 -48.46 12.11 -2.67
CA SER A 466 -49.40 11.80 -1.59
C SER A 466 -49.97 13.07 -0.95
N ASP A 467 -49.13 14.06 -0.66
CA ASP A 467 -49.55 15.35 -0.10
C ASP A 467 -50.37 16.17 -1.10
N ALA A 468 -50.01 16.14 -2.39
CA ALA A 468 -50.79 16.77 -3.45
C ALA A 468 -52.18 16.15 -3.63
N ASN A 469 -52.31 14.83 -3.43
CA ASN A 469 -53.59 14.13 -3.44
C ASN A 469 -54.40 14.33 -2.16
N ALA A 470 -53.75 14.53 -1.01
CA ALA A 470 -54.43 14.85 0.25
C ALA A 470 -54.94 16.31 0.31
N ARG A 471 -54.36 17.21 -0.49
CA ARG A 471 -54.77 18.62 -0.62
C ARG A 471 -55.87 18.86 -1.67
N LYS A 472 -56.12 17.90 -2.55
CA LYS A 472 -57.24 17.89 -3.49
C LYS A 472 -58.44 17.22 -2.85
#